data_AF-A0A1B1UDV3-F1
#
_entry.id   AF-A0A1B1UDV3-F1
#
_cell.length_a   1.000
_cell.length_b   1.000
_cell.length_c   1.000
_cell.angle_alpha   90.00
_cell.angle_beta   90.00
_cell.angle_gamma   90.00
#
_symmetry.space_group_name_H-M   'P 1'
#
loop_
_entity.id
_entity.type
_entity.pdbx_description
1 polymer ?
#
loop_
_entity_poly.entity_id
_entity_poly.type
_entity_poly.pdbx_seq_one_letter_code
_entity_poly.pdbx_strand_id
1 'polypeptide(L)'
;MKFRYLALGAALLAGIPAYAHEPKGSHGGRVGDAGAYHAELVVKDKTIEIFLTGEDDKPIDPKGFKGVAIFNLGGKAERITLAPSEKNALSGTSATALPAHLKGAVQFTAPDGKTATARFD
;
A
#
# COMPACT_ATOMS: atom_id res chain seq x y z
N MET A 1 -13.26 56.49 -39.34
CA MET A 1 -14.43 55.89 -38.64
C MET A 1 -14.51 54.44 -39.08
N LYS A 2 -14.48 53.37 -38.27
CA LYS A 2 -14.58 53.10 -36.82
C LYS A 2 -13.86 51.77 -36.56
N PHE A 3 -13.17 51.68 -35.43
CA PHE A 3 -12.54 50.49 -34.86
C PHE A 3 -13.55 49.35 -34.63
N ARG A 4 -13.14 48.09 -34.86
CA ARG A 4 -13.68 46.92 -34.14
C ARG A 4 -12.59 45.86 -33.97
N TYR A 5 -11.89 45.92 -32.84
CA TYR A 5 -11.09 44.81 -32.35
C TYR A 5 -12.02 43.75 -31.76
N LEU A 6 -11.90 42.50 -32.18
CA LEU A 6 -12.46 41.34 -31.48
C LEU A 6 -11.31 40.69 -30.71
N ALA A 7 -11.32 40.87 -29.39
CA ALA A 7 -10.42 40.19 -28.47
C ALA A 7 -10.83 38.70 -28.39
N LEU A 8 -9.94 37.80 -28.79
CA LEU A 8 -10.09 36.37 -28.58
C LEU A 8 -9.41 36.02 -27.25
N GLY A 9 -10.21 35.65 -26.26
CA GLY A 9 -9.78 35.39 -24.89
C GLY A 9 -8.81 34.22 -24.77
N ALA A 10 -7.76 34.41 -23.97
CA ALA A 10 -6.85 33.37 -23.55
C ALA A 10 -7.57 32.41 -22.60
N ALA A 11 -7.80 31.18 -23.04
CA ALA A 11 -8.25 30.09 -22.17
C ALA A 11 -7.06 29.58 -21.37
N LEU A 12 -7.00 29.96 -20.09
CA LEU A 12 -6.03 29.45 -19.12
C LEU A 12 -6.44 28.01 -18.76
N LEU A 13 -5.79 27.02 -19.36
CA LEU A 13 -5.85 25.63 -18.91
C LEU A 13 -5.08 25.51 -17.59
N ALA A 14 -5.76 25.76 -16.48
CA ALA A 14 -5.28 25.39 -15.16
C ALA A 14 -5.32 23.86 -15.05
N GLY A 15 -4.19 23.21 -15.35
CA GLY A 15 -3.98 21.81 -15.02
C GLY A 15 -4.03 21.64 -13.50
N ILE A 16 -5.10 21.04 -13.00
CA ILE A 16 -5.22 20.68 -11.59
C ILE A 16 -4.17 19.58 -11.34
N PRO A 17 -3.20 19.75 -10.42
CA PRO A 17 -2.36 18.64 -10.03
C PRO A 17 -3.27 17.61 -9.35
N ALA A 18 -3.47 16.48 -10.02
CA ALA A 18 -4.07 15.31 -9.39
C ALA A 18 -3.10 14.85 -8.30
N TYR A 19 -3.31 15.33 -7.07
CA TYR A 19 -2.75 14.71 -5.89
C TYR A 19 -3.30 13.29 -5.84
N ALA A 20 -2.54 12.33 -6.33
CA ALA A 20 -2.75 10.92 -6.07
C ALA A 20 -2.56 10.74 -4.55
N HIS A 21 -3.62 10.98 -3.79
CA HIS A 21 -3.65 10.72 -2.37
C HIS A 21 -3.65 9.19 -2.27
N GLU A 22 -2.50 8.58 -1.95
CA GLU A 22 -2.48 7.17 -1.57
C GLU A 22 -3.56 6.98 -0.48
N PRO A 23 -4.50 6.04 -0.65
CA PRO A 23 -5.49 5.77 0.38
C PRO A 23 -4.74 5.40 1.66
N LYS A 24 -4.87 6.24 2.68
CA LYS A 24 -4.42 5.90 4.03
C LYS A 24 -5.37 4.84 4.54
N GLY A 25 -4.83 3.70 4.95
CA GLY A 25 -5.63 2.61 5.48
C GLY A 25 -6.18 2.93 6.88
N SER A 26 -7.09 2.08 7.35
CA SER A 26 -7.81 2.25 8.62
C SER A 26 -6.91 2.26 9.85
N HIS A 27 -5.70 1.72 9.73
CA HIS A 27 -4.68 1.66 10.78
C HIS A 27 -3.56 2.72 10.58
N GLY A 28 -3.75 3.64 9.64
CA GLY A 28 -2.80 4.71 9.31
C GLY A 28 -1.65 4.25 8.39
N GLY A 29 -1.75 3.06 7.81
CA GLY A 29 -0.78 2.49 6.89
C GLY A 29 -1.03 2.88 5.43
N ARG A 30 -0.18 2.36 4.56
CA ARG A 30 -0.33 2.45 3.09
C ARG A 30 -1.10 1.25 2.60
N VAL A 31 -2.09 1.44 1.74
CA VAL A 31 -2.88 0.33 1.18
C VAL A 31 -2.35 -0.04 -0.20
N GLY A 32 -2.14 -1.34 -0.43
CA GLY A 32 -1.81 -1.90 -1.73
C GLY A 32 -2.81 -2.97 -2.13
N ASP A 33 -3.21 -2.97 -3.40
CA ASP A 33 -4.12 -3.97 -3.96
C ASP A 33 -3.43 -5.32 -4.15
N ALA A 34 -4.11 -6.40 -3.76
CA ALA A 34 -3.63 -7.78 -3.79
C ALA A 34 -4.69 -8.74 -4.36
N GLY A 35 -5.28 -8.39 -5.51
CA GLY A 35 -6.36 -9.17 -6.11
C GLY A 35 -7.63 -9.04 -5.27
N ALA A 36 -8.13 -10.15 -4.73
CA ALA A 36 -9.35 -10.19 -3.91
C ALA A 36 -9.18 -9.59 -2.49
N TYR A 37 -8.06 -8.92 -2.26
CA TYR A 37 -7.70 -8.36 -0.96
C TYR A 37 -7.09 -6.98 -1.14
N HIS A 38 -7.31 -6.11 -0.17
CA HIS A 38 -6.51 -4.92 0.07
C HIS A 38 -5.58 -5.20 1.25
N ALA A 39 -4.28 -4.95 1.07
CA ALA A 39 -3.28 -5.14 2.11
C ALA A 39 -2.80 -3.76 2.61
N GLU A 40 -3.10 -3.47 3.86
CA GLU A 40 -2.60 -2.26 4.53
C GLU A 40 -1.28 -2.57 5.24
N LEU A 41 -0.21 -1.91 4.79
CA LEU A 41 1.12 -1.95 5.41
C LEU A 41 1.26 -0.85 6.47
N VAL A 42 1.44 -1.27 7.72
CA VAL A 42 1.79 -0.41 8.85
C VAL A 42 3.21 -0.72 9.30
N VAL A 43 4.05 0.30 9.43
CA VAL A 43 5.45 0.18 9.88
C VAL A 43 5.58 0.75 11.28
N LYS A 44 6.16 -0.03 12.20
CA LYS A 44 6.42 0.33 13.60
C LYS A 44 7.86 -0.03 13.94
N ASP A 45 8.76 0.95 13.83
CA ASP A 45 10.21 0.80 14.00
C ASP A 45 10.84 -0.28 13.10
N LYS A 46 10.91 -1.52 13.60
CA LYS A 46 11.43 -2.70 12.89
C LYS A 46 10.36 -3.73 12.57
N THR A 47 9.15 -3.53 13.06
CA THR A 47 8.03 -4.44 12.86
C THR A 47 7.14 -3.91 11.76
N ILE A 48 6.69 -4.80 10.89
CA ILE A 48 5.59 -4.54 9.98
C ILE A 48 4.35 -5.30 10.42
N GLU A 49 3.20 -4.70 10.18
CA GLU A 49 1.88 -5.31 10.32
C GLU A 49 1.14 -5.13 9.00
N ILE A 50 0.62 -6.24 8.47
CA ILE A 50 -0.19 -6.27 7.26
C ILE A 50 -1.61 -6.62 7.66
N PHE A 51 -2.51 -5.64 7.56
CA PHE A 51 -3.94 -5.87 7.75
C PHE A 51 -4.55 -6.21 6.40
N LEU A 52 -5.40 -7.24 6.38
CA LEU A 52 -6.06 -7.69 5.18
C LEU A 52 -7.53 -7.28 5.23
N THR A 53 -8.01 -6.73 4.13
CA THR A 53 -9.42 -6.39 3.91
C THR A 53 -9.86 -7.08 2.61
N GLY A 54 -11.08 -7.62 2.56
CA GLY A 54 -11.65 -8.19 1.35
C GLY A 54 -12.14 -7.11 0.37
N GLU A 55 -12.57 -7.53 -0.82
CA GLU A 55 -13.22 -6.64 -1.82
C GLU A 55 -14.52 -5.99 -1.30
N ASP A 56 -15.12 -6.53 -0.24
CA ASP A 56 -16.31 -6.00 0.40
C ASP A 56 -16.00 -5.04 1.56
N ASP A 57 -14.77 -4.54 1.62
CA ASP A 57 -14.22 -3.66 2.66
C ASP A 57 -14.30 -4.25 4.09
N LYS A 58 -14.46 -5.58 4.22
CA LYS A 58 -14.46 -6.23 5.53
C LYS A 58 -13.07 -6.73 5.94
N PRO A 59 -12.68 -6.57 7.22
CA PRO A 59 -11.46 -7.17 7.74
C PRO A 59 -11.43 -8.69 7.56
N ILE A 60 -10.27 -9.22 7.20
CA ILE A 60 -10.00 -10.65 7.08
C ILE A 60 -9.21 -11.12 8.31
N ASP A 61 -9.58 -12.27 8.86
CA ASP A 61 -8.79 -12.95 9.90
C ASP A 61 -7.53 -13.56 9.24
N PRO A 62 -6.31 -13.19 9.66
CA PRO A 62 -5.08 -13.73 9.09
C PRO A 62 -4.82 -15.19 9.51
N LYS A 63 -5.65 -15.81 10.35
CA LYS A 63 -5.46 -17.20 10.78
C LYS A 63 -5.38 -18.16 9.58
N GLY A 64 -4.32 -18.97 9.57
CA GLY A 64 -4.04 -19.91 8.49
C GLY A 64 -3.37 -19.28 7.26
N PHE A 65 -3.29 -17.94 7.19
CA PHE A 65 -2.47 -17.28 6.19
C PHE A 65 -0.98 -17.45 6.51
N LYS A 66 -0.18 -17.48 5.44
CA LYS A 66 1.28 -17.40 5.50
C LYS A 66 1.71 -16.23 4.66
N GLY A 67 2.70 -15.45 5.10
CA GLY A 67 3.13 -14.27 4.35
C GLY A 67 4.64 -14.09 4.30
N VAL A 68 5.07 -13.34 3.31
CA VAL A 68 6.42 -12.80 3.21
C VAL A 68 6.37 -11.39 2.64
N ALA A 69 7.03 -10.46 3.31
CA ALA A 69 7.35 -9.17 2.75
C ALA A 69 8.77 -9.16 2.21
N ILE A 70 8.96 -8.56 1.04
CA ILE A 70 10.25 -8.36 0.40
C ILE A 70 10.37 -6.87 0.11
N PHE A 71 11.18 -6.17 0.90
CA PHE A 71 11.37 -4.73 0.77
C PHE A 71 12.79 -4.38 0.36
N ASN A 72 12.93 -3.31 -0.42
CA ASN A 72 14.21 -2.72 -0.77
C ASN A 72 14.64 -1.74 0.32
N LEU A 73 15.72 -2.08 1.02
CA LEU A 73 16.34 -1.27 2.06
C LEU A 73 17.74 -0.87 1.59
N GLY A 74 17.88 0.39 1.15
CA GLY A 74 19.16 0.93 0.72
C GLY A 74 19.78 0.20 -0.49
N GLY A 75 18.96 -0.29 -1.42
CA GLY A 75 19.40 -1.02 -2.61
C GLY A 75 19.48 -2.54 -2.43
N LYS A 76 19.16 -3.07 -1.24
CA LYS A 76 19.17 -4.52 -0.95
C LYS A 76 17.77 -5.01 -0.63
N ALA A 77 17.40 -6.17 -1.17
CA ALA A 77 16.15 -6.82 -0.80
C ALA A 77 16.29 -7.49 0.58
N GLU A 78 15.47 -7.08 1.54
CA GLU A 78 15.27 -7.75 2.83
C GLU A 78 13.97 -8.55 2.81
N ARG A 79 14.04 -9.82 3.22
CA ARG A 79 12.90 -10.74 3.28
C ARG A 79 12.45 -10.90 4.72
N ILE A 80 11.21 -10.55 5.00
CA ILE A 80 10.60 -10.62 6.33
C ILE A 80 9.47 -11.64 6.29
N THR A 81 9.62 -12.74 7.03
CA THR A 81 8.56 -13.74 7.17
C THR A 81 7.43 -13.18 8.03
N LEU A 82 6.18 -13.40 7.61
CA LEU A 82 5.00 -12.90 8.30
C LEU A 82 4.19 -14.06 8.89
N ALA A 83 3.72 -13.86 10.12
CA ALA A 83 2.85 -14.77 10.84
C ALA A 83 1.63 -14.02 11.40
N PRO A 84 0.49 -14.70 11.59
CA PRO A 84 -0.67 -14.10 12.25
C PRO A 84 -0.31 -13.60 13.66
N SER A 85 -0.85 -12.43 14.02
CA SER A 85 -0.67 -11.78 15.32
C SER A 85 -2.00 -11.57 16.02
N GLU A 86 -1.96 -11.28 17.32
CA GLU A 86 -3.15 -10.99 18.14
C GLU A 86 -3.92 -9.73 17.69
N LYS A 87 -3.31 -8.88 16.87
CA LYS A 87 -3.90 -7.65 16.33
C LYS A 87 -4.69 -7.85 15.04
N ASN A 88 -5.02 -9.10 14.69
CA ASN A 88 -5.68 -9.42 13.42
C ASN A 88 -4.87 -8.97 12.18
N ALA A 89 -3.54 -9.07 12.27
CA ALA A 89 -2.61 -8.75 11.20
C ALA A 89 -1.58 -9.86 10.96
N LEU A 90 -1.05 -9.94 9.74
CA LEU A 90 0.20 -10.66 9.46
C LEU A 90 1.37 -9.78 9.87
N SER A 91 2.15 -10.20 10.86
CA SER A 91 3.28 -9.42 11.39
C SER A 91 4.62 -10.12 11.20
N GLY A 92 5.65 -9.31 11.04
CA GLY A 92 7.04 -9.77 11.02
C GLY A 92 7.99 -8.66 11.43
N THR A 93 9.19 -9.07 11.86
CA THR A 93 10.23 -8.15 12.33
C THR A 93 11.42 -8.21 11.39
N SER A 94 11.86 -7.03 10.94
CA SER A 94 13.05 -6.79 10.16
C SER A 94 14.30 -6.85 11.04
N ALA A 95 15.42 -7.33 10.49
CA ALA A 95 16.71 -7.27 11.18
C ALA A 95 17.19 -5.81 11.26
N THR A 96 16.89 -5.03 10.22
CA THR A 96 17.30 -3.63 10.08
C THR A 96 16.16 -2.65 10.39
N ALA A 97 16.50 -1.41 10.68
CA ALA A 97 15.50 -0.34 10.86
C ALA A 97 14.77 -0.08 9.54
N LEU A 98 13.44 0.03 9.60
CA LEU A 98 12.62 0.24 8.42
C LEU A 98 12.44 1.75 8.17
N PRO A 99 12.71 2.26 6.96
CA PRO A 99 12.36 3.63 6.61
C PRO A 99 10.83 3.81 6.58
N ALA A 100 10.38 5.05 6.74
CA ALA A 100 8.95 5.38 6.69
C ALA A 100 8.30 5.01 5.33
N HIS A 101 9.07 5.09 4.25
CA HIS A 101 8.63 4.73 2.90
C HIS A 101 9.38 3.47 2.44
N LEU A 102 8.76 2.31 2.68
CA LEU A 102 9.22 1.02 2.16
C LEU A 102 8.75 0.81 0.73
N LYS A 103 9.68 0.44 -0.14
CA LYS A 103 9.39 -0.02 -1.50
C LYS A 103 9.55 -1.52 -1.58
N GLY A 104 8.61 -2.22 -2.19
CA GLY A 104 8.67 -3.66 -2.37
C GLY A 104 7.30 -4.30 -2.47
N ALA A 105 7.20 -5.55 -2.05
CA ALA A 105 5.98 -6.33 -2.17
C ALA A 105 5.73 -7.21 -0.96
N VAL A 106 4.46 -7.44 -0.68
CA VAL A 106 3.99 -8.41 0.31
C VAL A 106 3.24 -9.48 -0.44
N GLN A 107 3.73 -10.72 -0.36
CA GLN A 107 3.04 -11.89 -0.89
C GLN A 107 2.50 -12.71 0.27
N PHE A 108 1.27 -13.19 0.15
CA PHE A 108 0.66 -14.08 1.11
C PHE A 108 -0.10 -15.22 0.44
N THR A 109 -0.24 -16.32 1.17
CA THR A 109 -0.99 -17.51 0.80
C THR A 109 -2.17 -17.65 1.75
N ALA A 110 -3.38 -17.69 1.21
CA ALA A 110 -4.61 -17.91 1.94
C ALA A 110 -4.75 -19.40 2.36
N PRO A 111 -5.62 -19.72 3.34
CA PRO A 111 -5.85 -21.10 3.78
C PRO A 111 -6.35 -22.03 2.68
N ASP A 112 -6.97 -21.50 1.63
CA ASP A 112 -7.40 -22.25 0.44
C ASP A 112 -6.25 -22.53 -0.55
N GLY A 113 -5.03 -22.09 -0.23
CA GLY A 113 -3.83 -22.26 -1.05
C GLY A 113 -3.61 -21.18 -2.11
N LYS A 114 -4.55 -20.25 -2.30
CA LYS A 114 -4.38 -19.16 -3.27
C LYS A 114 -3.33 -18.16 -2.80
N THR A 115 -2.62 -17.57 -3.75
CA THR A 115 -1.62 -16.55 -3.47
C THR A 115 -2.08 -15.20 -3.97
N ALA A 116 -1.69 -14.16 -3.24
CA ALA A 116 -1.97 -12.77 -3.55
C ALA A 116 -0.74 -11.92 -3.20
N THR A 117 -0.56 -10.82 -3.93
CA THR A 117 0.61 -9.95 -3.78
C THR A 117 0.19 -8.49 -3.85
N ALA A 118 0.49 -7.73 -2.80
CA ALA A 118 0.44 -6.27 -2.81
C ALA A 118 1.81 -5.68 -3.13
N ARG A 119 1.85 -4.61 -3.91
CA ARG A 119 3.07 -3.83 -4.19
C ARG A 119 2.97 -2.45 -3.55
N PHE A 120 4.12 -1.95 -3.10
CA PHE A 120 4.28 -0.66 -2.44
C PHE A 120 5.49 0.04 -3.09
N ASP A 121 5.29 1.23 -3.64
CA ASP A 121 6.33 1.99 -4.37
C ASP A 121 6.81 3.26 -3.67
#